data_AF-A0A9W6PLF8-F1
#
_entry.id   AF-A0A9W6PLF8-F1
#
_cell.length_a   1.000
_cell.length_b   1.000
_cell.length_c   1.000
_cell.angle_alpha   90.00
_cell.angle_beta   90.00
_cell.angle_gamma   90.00
#
_symmetry.space_group_name_H-M   'P 1'
#
loop_
_entity.id
_entity.type
_entity.pdbx_description
1 polymer ?
#
loop_
_entity_poly.entity_id
_entity_poly.type
_entity_poly.pdbx_seq_one_letter_code
_entity_poly.pdbx_strand_id
1 'polypeptide(L)'
;MTGLASLYSWRSDRGRPSGHPVVSAVRQHRGVSTRTLDTEAGHGRNFHGLTGAGAVLYIAESDELNALKIGVTSRASRTNRTQQHARHGWRITAEITFEDGQHAFTAEQAVLAFLRSCGARRTLAQEQLPQGGYTETVALAREVGLSADQLLVIARAAGEIVEATARPFYTSMVALDQVRDHLREVEKEYQVMKLTGSRRELQEFAAQVLPLLEELKEMAESLRSRL
;
A
#
# COMPACT_ATOMS: atom_id res chain seq x y z
N MET A 1 -51.71 -55.31 -2.29
CA MET A 1 -52.26 -55.51 -0.93
C MET A 1 -51.83 -54.34 -0.06
N THR A 2 -52.67 -53.96 0.89
CA THR A 2 -52.44 -52.98 1.96
C THR A 2 -51.25 -53.37 2.87
N GLY A 3 -50.64 -52.49 3.68
CA GLY A 3 -51.00 -51.11 4.00
C GLY A 3 -49.93 -50.38 4.86
N LEU A 4 -50.31 -49.21 5.39
CA LEU A 4 -49.42 -48.18 5.97
C LEU A 4 -48.96 -48.40 7.43
N ALA A 5 -47.80 -47.78 7.72
CA ALA A 5 -47.33 -47.09 8.94
C ALA A 5 -48.06 -47.22 10.30
N SER A 6 -47.27 -47.11 11.39
CA SER A 6 -47.69 -46.40 12.61
C SER A 6 -46.52 -45.69 13.31
N LEU A 7 -46.82 -44.58 13.97
CA LEU A 7 -45.95 -43.66 14.72
C LEU A 7 -46.33 -43.71 16.23
N TYR A 8 -45.77 -42.78 17.03
CA TYR A 8 -46.06 -42.50 18.47
C TYR A 8 -45.38 -43.44 19.50
N SER A 9 -45.04 -43.01 20.73
CA SER A 9 -45.40 -41.78 21.48
C SER A 9 -44.29 -41.26 22.41
N TRP A 10 -44.34 -39.95 22.70
CA TRP A 10 -43.82 -39.25 23.89
C TRP A 10 -44.15 -39.93 25.25
N ARG A 11 -43.29 -39.79 26.27
CA ARG A 11 -43.43 -38.81 27.40
C ARG A 11 -42.27 -38.85 28.43
N SER A 12 -42.28 -37.86 29.32
CA SER A 12 -41.22 -37.42 30.25
C SER A 12 -41.60 -37.53 31.74
N ASP A 13 -40.62 -37.72 32.64
CA ASP A 13 -40.49 -37.01 33.94
C ASP A 13 -39.12 -37.34 34.62
N ARG A 14 -38.31 -36.34 34.99
CA ARG A 14 -38.17 -35.61 36.29
C ARG A 14 -37.49 -36.38 37.44
N GLY A 15 -36.36 -35.82 37.94
CA GLY A 15 -35.67 -36.26 39.16
C GLY A 15 -34.35 -35.52 39.46
N ARG A 16 -34.39 -34.54 40.38
CA ARG A 16 -33.27 -33.92 41.14
C ARG A 16 -33.73 -33.83 42.60
N PRO A 17 -32.88 -33.98 43.64
CA PRO A 17 -31.85 -33.00 44.03
C PRO A 17 -30.52 -33.70 44.44
N SER A 18 -29.52 -33.16 45.16
CA SER A 18 -29.17 -31.83 45.71
C SER A 18 -27.64 -31.75 45.90
N GLY A 19 -27.06 -30.55 46.11
CA GLY A 19 -25.69 -30.41 46.64
C GLY A 19 -24.93 -29.15 46.18
N HIS A 20 -24.84 -28.14 47.05
CA HIS A 20 -23.97 -26.95 46.93
C HIS A 20 -23.16 -26.84 48.25
N PRO A 21 -21.90 -26.36 48.25
CA PRO A 21 -21.67 -24.90 48.26
C PRO A 21 -20.41 -24.34 47.55
N VAL A 22 -20.55 -23.07 47.14
CA VAL A 22 -19.58 -21.95 47.24
C VAL A 22 -18.22 -21.96 46.49
N VAL A 23 -18.20 -21.15 45.42
CA VAL A 23 -17.23 -20.09 45.04
C VAL A 23 -15.72 -20.29 45.30
N SER A 24 -14.94 -20.23 44.21
CA SER A 24 -13.69 -19.46 44.14
C SER A 24 -13.45 -18.98 42.70
N ALA A 25 -13.23 -17.68 42.53
CA ALA A 25 -13.00 -17.07 41.22
C ALA A 25 -11.52 -17.16 40.82
N VAL A 26 -11.22 -17.74 39.65
CA VAL A 26 -9.89 -17.63 39.02
C VAL A 26 -10.03 -16.87 37.71
N ARG A 27 -9.51 -15.65 37.72
CA ARG A 27 -9.47 -14.73 36.58
C ARG A 27 -8.44 -15.21 35.55
N GLN A 28 -8.87 -16.03 34.59
CA GLN A 28 -8.01 -16.37 33.46
C GLN A 28 -7.79 -15.12 32.60
N HIS A 29 -6.54 -14.64 32.56
CA HIS A 29 -6.12 -13.63 31.60
C HIS A 29 -6.31 -14.18 30.18
N ARG A 30 -7.02 -13.41 29.34
CA ARG A 30 -7.04 -13.67 27.89
C ARG A 30 -5.63 -13.49 27.35
N GLY A 31 -4.93 -14.60 27.10
CA GLY A 31 -3.78 -14.58 26.23
C GLY A 31 -4.23 -14.08 24.86
N VAL A 32 -3.62 -12.98 24.39
CA VAL A 32 -3.86 -12.49 23.03
C VAL A 32 -3.27 -13.52 22.08
N SER A 33 -4.15 -14.34 21.50
CA SER A 33 -3.75 -15.27 20.45
C SER A 33 -3.27 -14.45 19.26
N THR A 34 -1.97 -14.47 19.01
CA THR A 34 -1.35 -13.97 17.78
C THR A 34 -1.81 -14.86 16.64
N ARG A 35 -3.00 -14.55 16.10
CA ARG A 35 -3.49 -15.15 14.87
C ARG A 35 -2.51 -14.80 13.76
N THR A 36 -1.94 -15.84 13.16
CA THR A 36 -1.08 -15.79 11.99
C THR A 36 -1.75 -14.92 10.92
N LEU A 37 -1.00 -13.97 10.35
CA LEU A 37 -1.44 -13.14 9.22
C LEU A 37 -1.35 -13.95 7.91
N ASP A 38 -2.03 -15.09 7.87
CA ASP A 38 -2.17 -15.96 6.70
C ASP A 38 -3.57 -15.79 6.09
N THR A 39 -3.86 -14.60 5.55
CA THR A 39 -5.00 -14.41 4.64
C THR A 39 -4.79 -13.24 3.69
N GLU A 40 -5.20 -13.45 2.43
CA GLU A 40 -5.40 -12.44 1.38
C GLU A 40 -4.14 -11.70 0.85
N ALA A 41 -3.31 -12.46 0.13
CA ALA A 41 -2.48 -11.93 -0.95
C ALA A 41 -3.36 -11.56 -2.18
N GLY A 42 -4.15 -10.49 -2.05
CA GLY A 42 -5.03 -10.01 -3.11
C GLY A 42 -5.20 -8.49 -3.07
N HIS A 43 -4.84 -7.80 -4.16
CA HIS A 43 -4.69 -6.35 -4.30
C HIS A 43 -3.56 -5.70 -3.48
N GLY A 44 -2.92 -4.68 -4.06
CA GLY A 44 -1.95 -3.80 -3.40
C GLY A 44 -2.52 -2.88 -2.30
N ARG A 45 -3.55 -3.33 -1.56
CA ARG A 45 -4.13 -2.60 -0.41
C ARG A 45 -3.46 -2.94 0.93
N ASN A 46 -2.66 -4.01 0.98
CA ASN A 46 -1.98 -4.47 2.21
C ASN A 46 -0.51 -4.02 2.33
N PHE A 47 0.03 -3.25 1.36
CA PHE A 47 1.44 -2.84 1.36
C PHE A 47 1.83 -1.83 2.45
N HIS A 48 0.86 -1.17 3.09
CA HIS A 48 1.11 -0.39 4.31
C HIS A 48 1.81 -1.19 5.42
N GLY A 49 1.60 -2.52 5.45
CA GLY A 49 2.29 -3.44 6.37
C GLY A 49 3.77 -3.71 6.06
N LEU A 50 4.32 -3.18 4.95
CA LEU A 50 5.76 -3.28 4.62
C LEU A 50 6.53 -1.96 4.78
N THR A 51 5.89 -0.90 5.29
CA THR A 51 6.58 0.37 5.60
C THR A 51 7.70 0.12 6.61
N GLY A 52 8.94 0.52 6.30
CA GLY A 52 10.13 0.24 7.12
C GLY A 52 10.53 -1.24 7.20
N ALA A 53 9.94 -2.12 6.39
CA ALA A 53 10.28 -3.54 6.33
C ALA A 53 10.76 -3.95 4.93
N GLY A 54 11.87 -4.68 4.86
CA GLY A 54 12.51 -5.02 3.60
C GLY A 54 11.63 -5.83 2.64
N ALA A 55 11.67 -5.45 1.37
CA ALA A 55 10.88 -6.04 0.29
C ALA A 55 11.74 -6.35 -0.95
N VAL A 56 11.12 -7.05 -1.90
CA VAL A 56 11.69 -7.36 -3.22
C VAL A 56 10.67 -7.03 -4.30
N LEU A 57 11.08 -6.21 -5.25
CA LEU A 57 10.43 -6.01 -6.54
C LEU A 57 10.97 -7.08 -7.50
N TYR A 58 10.10 -7.86 -8.13
CA TYR A 58 10.49 -8.93 -9.05
C TYR A 58 9.84 -8.77 -10.41
N ILE A 59 10.51 -9.31 -11.43
CA ILE A 59 9.97 -9.47 -12.79
C ILE A 59 9.78 -10.96 -13.01
N ALA A 60 8.62 -11.33 -13.53
CA ALA A 60 8.25 -12.69 -13.88
C ALA A 60 7.73 -12.75 -15.31
N GLU A 61 8.02 -13.87 -15.98
CA GLU A 61 7.64 -14.13 -17.36
C GLU A 61 6.86 -15.44 -17.44
N SER A 62 5.81 -15.47 -18.27
CA SER A 62 5.12 -16.69 -18.67
C SER A 62 5.16 -16.82 -20.19
N ASP A 63 5.88 -17.84 -20.67
CA ASP A 63 5.95 -18.14 -22.10
C ASP A 63 4.59 -18.62 -22.64
N GLU A 64 3.83 -19.38 -21.83
CA GLU A 64 2.52 -19.93 -22.16
C GLU A 64 1.43 -18.85 -22.27
N LEU A 65 1.37 -17.93 -21.30
CA LEU A 65 0.40 -16.83 -21.28
C LEU A 65 0.86 -15.61 -22.11
N ASN A 66 2.08 -15.68 -22.66
CA ASN A 66 2.78 -14.61 -23.35
C ASN A 66 2.68 -13.27 -22.62
N ALA A 67 3.17 -13.27 -21.38
CA ALA A 67 2.96 -12.19 -20.44
C ALA A 67 4.19 -11.91 -19.59
N LEU A 68 4.40 -10.62 -19.30
CA LEU A 68 5.37 -10.12 -18.34
C LEU A 68 4.64 -9.53 -17.14
N LYS A 69 5.08 -9.90 -15.94
CA LYS A 69 4.56 -9.38 -14.68
C LYS A 69 5.67 -8.65 -13.95
N ILE A 70 5.33 -7.47 -13.42
CA ILE A 70 6.07 -6.88 -12.30
C ILE A 70 5.28 -7.13 -11.00
N GLY A 71 5.97 -7.27 -9.88
CA GLY A 71 5.32 -7.53 -8.61
C GLY A 71 6.20 -7.23 -7.41
N VAL A 72 5.61 -6.85 -6.27
CA VAL A 72 6.31 -6.72 -4.99
C VAL A 72 5.95 -7.87 -4.04
N THR A 73 6.90 -8.25 -3.19
CA THR A 73 6.71 -9.17 -2.08
C THR A 73 7.62 -8.79 -0.92
N SER A 74 7.25 -9.15 0.32
CA SER A 74 8.13 -8.96 1.48
C SER A 74 9.34 -9.90 1.40
N ARG A 75 10.47 -9.55 2.01
CA ARG A 75 11.63 -10.47 2.12
C ARG A 75 11.24 -11.82 2.76
N ALA A 76 10.34 -11.80 3.75
CA ALA A 76 9.85 -13.00 4.43
C ALA A 76 8.98 -13.90 3.54
N SER A 77 8.12 -13.31 2.70
CA SER A 77 7.18 -14.05 1.85
C SER A 77 7.73 -14.38 0.46
N ARG A 78 8.90 -13.83 0.08
CA ARG A 78 9.51 -13.96 -1.26
C ARG A 78 9.58 -15.40 -1.76
N THR A 79 10.10 -16.32 -0.96
CA THR A 79 10.21 -17.75 -1.34
C THR A 79 8.84 -18.37 -1.61
N ASN A 80 7.83 -18.05 -0.81
CA ASN A 80 6.47 -18.57 -1.00
C ASN A 80 5.82 -17.98 -2.26
N ARG A 81 5.99 -16.67 -2.51
CA ARG A 81 5.42 -15.99 -3.68
C ARG A 81 6.06 -16.44 -4.99
N THR A 82 7.38 -16.57 -5.02
CA THR A 82 8.12 -17.08 -6.18
C THR A 82 7.80 -18.55 -6.48
N GLN A 83 7.70 -19.41 -5.47
CA GLN A 83 7.22 -20.79 -5.65
C GLN A 83 5.76 -20.87 -6.12
N GLN A 84 4.87 -20.02 -5.61
CA GLN A 84 3.47 -19.95 -6.05
C GLN A 84 3.39 -19.61 -7.53
N HIS A 85 4.17 -18.62 -7.99
CA HIS A 85 4.29 -18.27 -9.41
C HIS A 85 4.87 -19.43 -10.24
N ALA A 86 5.97 -20.05 -9.80
CA ALA A 86 6.60 -21.17 -10.51
C ALA A 86 5.65 -22.37 -10.73
N ARG A 87 4.78 -22.68 -9.77
CA ARG A 87 3.75 -23.73 -9.90
C ARG A 87 2.70 -23.45 -10.98
N HIS A 88 2.59 -22.21 -11.45
CA HIS A 88 1.66 -21.77 -12.51
C HIS A 88 2.41 -21.37 -13.80
N GLY A 89 3.61 -21.91 -14.04
CA GLY A 89 4.36 -21.68 -15.29
C GLY A 89 5.06 -20.32 -15.38
N TRP A 90 5.22 -19.59 -14.28
CA TRP A 90 5.93 -18.31 -14.24
C TRP A 90 7.39 -18.46 -13.83
N ARG A 91 8.30 -17.92 -14.63
CA ARG A 91 9.73 -17.84 -14.35
C ARG A 91 10.07 -16.46 -13.79
N ILE A 92 10.66 -16.39 -12.59
CA ILE A 92 11.25 -15.14 -12.09
C ILE A 92 12.54 -14.89 -12.86
N THR A 93 12.64 -13.74 -13.54
CA THR A 93 13.79 -13.38 -14.40
C THR A 93 14.70 -12.35 -13.74
N ALA A 94 14.18 -11.51 -12.85
CA ALA A 94 14.98 -10.56 -12.08
C ALA A 94 14.34 -10.21 -10.73
N GLU A 95 15.17 -9.78 -9.78
CA GLU A 95 14.78 -9.25 -8.46
C GLU A 95 15.59 -7.96 -8.17
N ILE A 96 14.95 -6.99 -7.51
CA ILE A 96 15.54 -5.77 -6.96
C ILE A 96 15.10 -5.67 -5.49
N THR A 97 16.08 -5.57 -4.59
CA THR A 97 15.85 -5.56 -3.14
C THR A 97 15.80 -4.14 -2.60
N PHE A 98 14.81 -3.85 -1.75
CA PHE A 98 14.65 -2.56 -1.05
C PHE A 98 14.65 -2.80 0.46
N GLU A 99 15.14 -1.83 1.25
CA GLU A 99 15.00 -1.86 2.73
C GLU A 99 13.60 -1.45 3.21
N ASP A 100 12.86 -0.69 2.41
CA ASP A 100 11.48 -0.28 2.69
C ASP A 100 10.53 -0.79 1.60
N GLY A 101 9.48 -1.52 1.98
CA GLY A 101 8.48 -2.03 1.06
C GLY A 101 7.60 -0.95 0.42
N GLN A 102 7.46 0.22 1.04
CA GLN A 102 6.82 1.37 0.42
C GLN A 102 7.65 1.90 -0.76
N HIS A 103 8.98 1.83 -0.71
CA HIS A 103 9.83 2.18 -1.86
C HIS A 103 9.66 1.16 -3.00
N ALA A 104 9.70 -0.14 -2.69
CA ALA A 104 9.47 -1.21 -3.68
C ALA A 104 8.11 -1.07 -4.37
N PHE A 105 7.04 -0.81 -3.60
CA PHE A 105 5.69 -0.58 -4.12
C PHE A 105 5.61 0.70 -4.97
N THR A 106 6.23 1.80 -4.52
CA THR A 106 6.25 3.05 -5.31
C THR A 106 6.97 2.84 -6.65
N ALA A 107 8.07 2.08 -6.67
CA ALA A 107 8.77 1.71 -7.90
C ALA A 107 7.91 0.83 -8.84
N GLU A 108 7.21 -0.18 -8.30
CA GLU A 108 6.27 -1.01 -9.07
C GLU A 108 5.18 -0.15 -9.75
N GLN A 109 4.55 0.74 -8.99
CA GLN A 109 3.49 1.62 -9.50
C GLN A 109 4.03 2.61 -10.55
N ALA A 110 5.26 3.12 -10.38
CA ALA A 110 5.91 3.97 -11.38
C ALA A 110 6.18 3.22 -12.71
N VAL A 111 6.67 1.98 -12.66
CA VAL A 111 6.86 1.13 -13.84
C VAL A 111 5.52 0.86 -14.54
N LEU A 112 4.49 0.50 -13.78
CA LEU A 112 3.14 0.26 -14.33
C LEU A 112 2.53 1.52 -14.94
N ALA A 113 2.73 2.69 -14.34
CA ALA A 113 2.28 3.97 -14.90
C ALA A 113 3.00 4.30 -16.22
N PHE A 114 4.32 4.09 -16.29
CA PHE A 114 5.12 4.26 -17.51
C PHE A 114 4.65 3.32 -18.64
N LEU A 115 4.48 2.03 -18.36
CA LEU A 115 3.97 1.07 -19.35
C LEU A 115 2.59 1.46 -19.90
N ARG A 116 1.68 1.91 -19.02
CA ARG A 116 0.34 2.38 -19.43
C ARG A 116 0.37 3.69 -20.23
N SER A 117 1.32 4.59 -19.97
CA SER A 117 1.48 5.84 -20.75
C SER A 117 2.07 5.54 -22.14
N CYS A 118 2.99 4.59 -22.26
CA CYS A 118 3.48 4.04 -23.52
C CYS A 118 2.45 3.17 -24.28
N GLY A 119 1.27 2.91 -23.71
CA GLY A 119 0.17 2.18 -24.37
C GLY A 119 0.10 0.68 -24.07
N ALA A 120 1.03 0.11 -23.29
CA ALA A 120 1.00 -1.27 -22.82
C ALA A 120 -0.05 -1.47 -21.71
N ARG A 121 -1.33 -1.37 -22.10
CA ARG A 121 -2.50 -1.37 -21.20
C ARG A 121 -3.24 -2.70 -21.13
N ARG A 122 -2.96 -3.64 -22.04
CA ARG A 122 -3.61 -4.96 -22.06
C ARG A 122 -3.04 -5.83 -20.94
N THR A 123 -3.92 -6.26 -20.05
CA THR A 123 -3.58 -7.18 -18.95
C THR A 123 -4.12 -8.58 -19.24
N LEU A 124 -3.70 -9.57 -18.44
CA LEU A 124 -4.41 -10.84 -18.36
C LEU A 124 -5.78 -10.66 -17.68
N ALA A 125 -6.70 -11.58 -17.96
CA ALA A 125 -7.93 -11.74 -17.18
C ALA A 125 -7.63 -12.42 -15.82
N GLN A 126 -8.51 -12.24 -14.83
CA GLN A 126 -8.28 -12.76 -13.48
C GLN A 126 -8.26 -14.30 -13.45
N GLU A 127 -9.03 -14.94 -14.33
CA GLU A 127 -9.13 -16.38 -14.51
C GLU A 127 -7.83 -16.98 -15.05
N GLN A 128 -7.04 -16.20 -15.80
CA GLN A 128 -5.72 -16.58 -16.31
C GLN A 128 -4.60 -16.40 -15.27
N LEU A 129 -4.89 -15.72 -14.14
CA LEU A 129 -3.93 -15.47 -13.07
C LEU A 129 -4.57 -15.70 -11.69
N PRO A 130 -5.00 -16.94 -11.37
CA PRO A 130 -5.74 -17.26 -10.14
C PRO A 130 -4.96 -16.95 -8.85
N GLN A 131 -3.62 -16.88 -8.92
CA GLN A 131 -2.74 -16.45 -7.83
C GLN A 131 -2.68 -14.92 -7.62
N GLY A 132 -3.44 -14.14 -8.40
CA GLY A 132 -3.60 -12.70 -8.26
C GLY A 132 -2.44 -11.84 -8.80
N GLY A 133 -2.75 -10.56 -9.06
CA GLY A 133 -1.82 -9.57 -9.63
C GLY A 133 -1.98 -9.34 -11.14
N TYR A 134 -3.18 -9.59 -11.68
CA TYR A 134 -3.46 -9.49 -13.12
C TYR A 134 -3.34 -8.04 -13.63
N THR A 135 -3.73 -7.06 -12.82
CA THR A 135 -3.59 -5.62 -13.10
C THR A 135 -2.13 -5.17 -13.26
N GLU A 136 -1.20 -5.88 -12.64
CA GLU A 136 0.26 -5.63 -12.65
C GLU A 136 0.97 -6.43 -13.77
N THR A 137 0.20 -7.07 -14.65
CA THR A 137 0.71 -7.98 -15.69
C THR A 137 0.40 -7.41 -17.08
N VAL A 138 1.41 -7.31 -17.94
CA VAL A 138 1.28 -6.95 -19.36
C VAL A 138 1.16 -8.22 -20.19
N ALA A 139 0.08 -8.34 -20.95
CA ALA A 139 -0.15 -9.46 -21.87
C ALA A 139 0.26 -9.11 -23.31
N LEU A 140 0.47 -10.14 -24.13
CA LEU A 140 1.00 -10.04 -25.51
C LEU A 140 2.42 -9.44 -25.57
N ALA A 141 3.26 -9.75 -24.57
CA ALA A 141 4.56 -9.12 -24.42
C ALA A 141 5.47 -9.38 -25.63
N ARG A 142 5.50 -10.63 -26.12
CA ARG A 142 6.35 -11.05 -27.25
C ARG A 142 5.88 -10.48 -28.59
N GLU A 143 4.56 -10.38 -28.83
CA GLU A 143 4.01 -9.81 -30.08
C GLU A 143 4.33 -8.33 -30.24
N VAL A 144 4.45 -7.60 -29.12
CA VAL A 144 4.83 -6.17 -29.12
C VAL A 144 6.33 -5.94 -28.90
N GLY A 145 7.13 -7.01 -28.82
CA GLY A 145 8.58 -6.93 -28.63
C GLY A 145 9.04 -6.42 -27.26
N LEU A 146 8.19 -6.53 -26.23
CA LEU A 146 8.52 -6.18 -24.85
C LEU A 146 9.21 -7.36 -24.15
N SER A 147 10.37 -7.13 -23.54
CA SER A 147 11.18 -8.14 -22.86
C SER A 147 11.35 -7.89 -21.36
N ALA A 148 11.69 -8.94 -20.62
CA ALA A 148 12.02 -8.83 -19.20
C ALA A 148 13.21 -7.89 -18.93
N ASP A 149 14.20 -7.84 -19.82
CA ASP A 149 15.39 -6.98 -19.69
C ASP A 149 15.03 -5.49 -19.84
N GLN A 150 14.15 -5.13 -20.78
CA GLN A 150 13.63 -3.77 -20.88
C GLN A 150 12.86 -3.38 -19.62
N LEU A 151 12.04 -4.30 -19.09
CA LEU A 151 11.32 -4.10 -17.84
C LEU A 151 12.27 -3.91 -16.66
N LEU A 152 13.40 -4.63 -16.63
CA LEU A 152 14.44 -4.52 -15.61
C LEU A 152 15.15 -3.17 -15.65
N VAL A 153 15.46 -2.64 -16.84
CA VAL A 153 16.06 -1.30 -16.98
C VAL A 153 15.12 -0.24 -16.41
N ILE A 154 13.83 -0.29 -16.75
CA ILE A 154 12.82 0.65 -16.25
C ILE A 154 12.65 0.50 -14.72
N ALA A 155 12.60 -0.74 -14.21
CA ALA A 155 12.44 -1.03 -12.79
C ALA A 155 13.65 -0.57 -11.94
N ARG A 156 14.89 -0.68 -12.46
CA ARG A 156 16.09 -0.13 -11.81
C ARG A 156 16.04 1.38 -11.74
N ALA A 157 15.79 2.05 -12.87
CA ALA A 157 15.69 3.51 -12.92
C ALA A 157 14.58 4.03 -11.99
N ALA A 158 13.41 3.38 -11.96
CA ALA A 158 12.34 3.72 -11.03
C ALA A 158 12.75 3.53 -9.56
N GLY A 159 13.40 2.42 -9.21
CA GLY A 159 13.92 2.17 -7.87
C GLY A 159 14.94 3.21 -7.41
N GLU A 160 15.94 3.49 -8.26
CA GLU A 160 16.98 4.49 -7.98
C GLU A 160 16.41 5.90 -7.78
N ILE A 161 15.42 6.30 -8.58
CA ILE A 161 14.72 7.60 -8.44
C ILE A 161 13.90 7.64 -7.13
N VAL A 162 13.19 6.56 -6.78
CA VAL A 162 12.44 6.48 -5.51
C VAL A 162 13.38 6.59 -4.32
N GLU A 163 14.49 5.85 -4.30
CA GLU A 163 15.47 5.93 -3.21
C GLU A 163 16.21 7.27 -3.15
N ALA A 164 16.45 7.92 -4.29
CA ALA A 164 17.05 9.26 -4.32
C ALA A 164 16.10 10.33 -3.77
N THR A 165 14.81 10.26 -4.13
CA THR A 165 13.78 11.23 -3.72
C THR A 165 13.28 11.01 -2.29
N ALA A 166 13.43 9.81 -1.73
CA ALA A 166 13.18 9.51 -0.33
C ALA A 166 14.24 10.09 0.65
N ARG A 167 15.37 10.62 0.15
CA ARG A 167 16.46 11.11 1.01
C ARG A 167 16.04 12.38 1.78
N PRO A 168 16.49 12.55 3.04
CA PRO A 168 16.07 13.66 3.90
C PRO A 168 16.21 15.06 3.28
N PHE A 169 17.22 15.28 2.45
CA PHE A 169 17.40 16.56 1.76
C PHE A 169 16.28 16.84 0.74
N TYR A 170 15.96 15.87 -0.12
CA TYR A 170 14.93 16.04 -1.15
C TYR A 170 13.54 16.17 -0.53
N THR A 171 13.22 15.36 0.47
CA THR A 171 11.94 15.45 1.19
C THR A 171 11.81 16.78 1.94
N SER A 172 12.91 17.31 2.52
CA SER A 172 12.93 18.65 3.12
C SER A 172 12.71 19.76 2.09
N MET A 173 13.30 19.67 0.90
CA MET A 173 13.08 20.62 -0.19
C MET A 173 11.62 20.64 -0.65
N VAL A 174 11.00 19.47 -0.82
CA VAL A 174 9.57 19.35 -1.17
C VAL A 174 8.68 19.96 -0.07
N ALA A 175 9.00 19.76 1.20
CA ALA A 175 8.27 20.38 2.32
C ALA A 175 8.39 21.92 2.30
N LEU A 176 9.58 22.47 1.98
CA LEU A 176 9.77 23.91 1.82
C LEU A 176 8.99 24.48 0.62
N ASP A 177 8.93 23.76 -0.50
CA ASP A 177 8.09 24.13 -1.64
C ASP A 177 6.60 24.19 -1.25
N GLN A 178 6.11 23.19 -0.50
CA GLN A 178 4.73 23.15 0.01
C GLN A 178 4.43 24.32 0.94
N VAL A 179 5.33 24.64 1.89
CA VAL A 179 5.17 25.81 2.77
C VAL A 179 5.08 27.09 1.96
N ARG A 180 6.01 27.32 1.01
CA ARG A 180 5.99 28.51 0.13
C ARG A 180 4.66 28.64 -0.62
N ASP A 181 4.12 27.54 -1.14
CA ASP A 181 2.89 27.59 -1.92
C ASP A 181 1.66 27.84 -1.02
N HIS A 182 1.64 27.37 0.24
CA HIS A 182 0.63 27.78 1.22
C HIS A 182 0.74 29.28 1.56
N LEU A 183 1.96 29.82 1.73
CA LEU A 183 2.16 31.25 1.99
C LEU A 183 1.61 32.13 0.85
N ARG A 184 1.72 31.67 -0.40
CA ARG A 184 1.13 32.34 -1.58
C ARG A 184 -0.39 32.37 -1.55
N GLU A 185 -1.06 31.30 -1.11
CA GLU A 185 -2.53 31.31 -0.98
C GLU A 185 -2.98 32.24 0.16
N VAL A 186 -2.27 32.24 1.29
CA VAL A 186 -2.51 33.18 2.41
C VAL A 186 -2.31 34.63 1.97
N GLU A 187 -1.29 34.93 1.17
CA GLU A 187 -1.08 36.27 0.59
C GLU A 187 -2.23 36.68 -0.34
N LYS A 188 -2.72 35.77 -1.21
CA LYS A 188 -3.89 36.06 -2.06
C LYS A 188 -5.14 36.36 -1.24
N GLU A 189 -5.43 35.56 -0.21
CA GLU A 189 -6.57 35.78 0.67
C GLU A 189 -6.47 37.15 1.35
N TYR A 190 -5.28 37.53 1.83
CA TYR A 190 -5.03 38.87 2.36
C TYR A 190 -5.32 39.99 1.36
N GLN A 191 -4.88 39.86 0.10
CA GLN A 191 -5.17 40.88 -0.93
C GLN A 191 -6.67 40.97 -1.26
N VAL A 192 -7.40 39.85 -1.25
CA VAL A 192 -8.87 39.86 -1.41
C VAL A 192 -9.53 40.56 -0.22
N MET A 193 -9.21 40.17 1.01
CA MET A 193 -9.70 40.84 2.22
C MET A 193 -9.41 42.34 2.22
N LYS A 194 -8.25 42.75 1.70
CA LYS A 194 -7.84 44.16 1.59
C LYS A 194 -8.74 44.99 0.67
N LEU A 195 -9.37 44.35 -0.32
CA LEU A 195 -10.25 44.97 -1.29
C LEU A 195 -11.74 44.90 -0.89
N THR A 196 -12.17 43.82 -0.22
CA THR A 196 -13.60 43.53 0.01
C THR A 196 -14.01 43.41 1.48
N GLY A 197 -13.05 43.21 2.39
CA GLY A 197 -13.31 42.97 3.82
C GLY A 197 -13.45 44.26 4.64
N SER A 198 -14.01 44.14 5.84
CA SER A 198 -14.03 45.26 6.78
C SER A 198 -12.63 45.51 7.35
N ARG A 199 -12.38 46.77 7.76
CA ARG A 199 -11.13 47.17 8.43
C ARG A 199 -10.83 46.32 9.68
N ARG A 200 -11.86 45.82 10.36
CA ARG A 200 -11.73 44.99 11.56
C ARG A 200 -11.24 43.58 11.21
N GLU A 201 -11.87 42.92 10.26
CA GLU A 201 -11.47 41.57 9.81
C GLU A 201 -10.02 41.57 9.28
N LEU A 202 -9.64 42.61 8.52
CA LEU A 202 -8.27 42.83 8.08
C LEU A 202 -7.25 42.94 9.23
N GLN A 203 -7.60 43.62 10.32
CA GLN A 203 -6.74 43.74 11.49
C GLN A 203 -6.65 42.43 12.27
N GLU A 204 -7.76 41.71 12.43
CA GLU A 204 -7.81 40.40 13.09
C GLU A 204 -7.01 39.34 12.31
N PHE A 205 -7.11 39.32 10.98
CA PHE A 205 -6.33 38.42 10.12
C PHE A 205 -4.83 38.77 10.13
N ALA A 206 -4.49 40.05 9.93
CA ALA A 206 -3.09 40.48 9.90
C ALA A 206 -2.37 40.22 11.23
N ALA A 207 -3.06 40.38 12.37
CA ALA A 207 -2.51 40.10 13.70
C ALA A 207 -2.22 38.61 13.94
N GLN A 208 -2.91 37.70 13.25
CA GLN A 208 -2.68 36.25 13.33
C GLN A 208 -1.57 35.79 12.36
N VAL A 209 -1.53 36.35 11.16
CA VAL A 209 -0.70 35.84 10.05
C VAL A 209 0.70 36.47 9.99
N LEU A 210 0.84 37.78 10.26
CA LEU A 210 2.12 38.47 10.12
C LEU A 210 3.23 37.91 11.04
N PRO A 211 2.99 37.54 12.32
CA PRO A 211 4.04 36.96 13.16
C PRO A 211 4.58 35.64 12.59
N LEU A 212 3.69 34.78 12.12
CA LEU A 212 4.04 33.47 11.54
C LEU A 212 4.85 33.60 10.25
N LEU A 213 4.57 34.63 9.44
CA LEU A 213 5.34 34.92 8.23
C LEU A 213 6.78 35.36 8.55
N GLU A 214 6.97 36.18 9.58
CA GLU A 214 8.31 36.63 9.97
C GLU A 214 9.12 35.50 10.63
N GLU A 215 8.51 34.69 11.50
CA GLU A 215 9.14 33.48 12.08
C GLU A 215 9.61 32.50 10.98
N LEU A 216 8.77 32.22 9.98
CA LEU A 216 9.14 31.37 8.85
C LEU A 216 10.27 31.95 8.00
N LYS A 217 10.31 33.28 7.84
CA LYS A 217 11.38 33.99 7.11
C LYS A 217 12.71 33.93 7.87
N GLU A 218 12.70 34.18 9.18
CA GLU A 218 13.90 34.03 10.04
C GLU A 218 14.41 32.57 10.05
N MET A 219 13.51 31.59 10.11
CA MET A 219 13.87 30.17 10.00
C MET A 219 14.53 29.84 8.65
N ALA A 220 14.01 30.38 7.54
CA ALA A 220 14.56 30.16 6.21
C ALA A 220 15.94 30.83 6.03
N GLU A 221 16.15 32.03 6.58
CA GLU A 221 17.43 32.73 6.57
C GLU A 221 18.47 32.00 7.45
N SER A 222 18.07 31.53 8.64
CA SER A 222 18.89 30.71 9.55
C SER A 222 19.31 29.38 8.92
N LEU A 223 18.40 28.70 8.20
CA LEU A 223 18.74 27.49 7.44
C LEU A 223 19.71 27.80 6.30
N ARG A 224 19.51 28.89 5.56
CA ARG A 224 20.41 29.32 4.48
C ARG A 224 21.82 29.65 5.00
N SER A 225 21.97 30.23 6.19
CA SER A 225 23.28 30.56 6.77
C SER A 225 24.06 29.35 7.31
N ARG A 226 23.45 28.16 7.31
CA ARG A 226 24.02 26.91 7.84
C ARG A 226 24.34 25.88 6.74
N LEU A 227 24.17 26.26 5.47
CA LEU A 227 24.52 25.52 4.26
C LEU A 227 25.76 26.14 3.61
#